data_AF-A0A5C6C0V6-F1
#
_entry.id   AF-A0A5C6C0V6-F1
#
_cell.length_a   1.000
_cell.length_b   1.000
_cell.length_c   1.000
_cell.angle_alpha   90.00
_cell.angle_beta   90.00
_cell.angle_gamma   90.00
#
_symmetry.space_group_name_H-M   'P 1'
#
loop_
_entity.id
_entity.type
_entity.pdbx_description
1 polymer ?
#
loop_
_entity_poly.entity_id
_entity_poly.type
_entity_poly.pdbx_seq_one_letter_code
_entity_poly.pdbx_strand_id
1 'polypeptide(L)'
;MRPSFVALWIRSLTKSDLHSLIEDVKRGDTDAATRAVAFVTAESLGMWHNRARAKLCRYFKNHPPSDDQCKSMVDAIVNRLIDGRFYEQFKDQLSMAIRFAPARMAEAADVASCSNREYIRRYAAWVRRAVDSSATVPNGG
;
A
#
# COMPACT_ATOMS: atom_id res chain seq x y z
N MET A 1 -22.34 -7.67 -4.21
CA MET A 1 -21.63 -6.82 -3.22
C MET A 1 -22.07 -5.38 -3.41
N ARG A 2 -22.64 -4.73 -2.38
CA ARG A 2 -22.96 -3.30 -2.45
C ARG A 2 -21.66 -2.51 -2.62
N PRO A 3 -21.55 -1.56 -3.56
CA PRO A 3 -20.42 -0.64 -3.57
C PRO A 3 -20.44 0.09 -2.22
N SER A 4 -19.41 -0.11 -1.41
CA SER A 4 -19.31 0.57 -0.12
C SER A 4 -19.35 2.08 -0.37
N PHE A 5 -20.04 2.85 0.49
CA PHE A 5 -19.99 4.32 0.44
C PHE A 5 -18.54 4.83 0.42
N VAL A 6 -17.63 4.07 1.03
CA VAL A 6 -16.18 4.29 0.99
C VAL A 6 -15.65 4.39 -0.46
N ALA A 7 -16.15 3.56 -1.37
CA ALA A 7 -15.72 3.60 -2.77
C ALA A 7 -16.19 4.86 -3.51
N LEU A 8 -17.31 5.48 -3.12
CA LEU A 8 -17.87 6.64 -3.85
C LEU A 8 -17.10 7.92 -3.55
N TRP A 9 -16.89 8.27 -2.27
CA TRP A 9 -16.15 9.49 -1.92
C TRP A 9 -14.69 9.43 -2.37
N ILE A 10 -14.09 8.23 -2.36
CA ILE A 10 -12.71 8.03 -2.83
C ILE A 10 -12.60 8.28 -4.33
N ARG A 11 -13.60 7.86 -5.13
CA ARG A 11 -13.59 8.06 -6.58
C ARG A 11 -13.74 9.52 -6.99
N SER A 12 -14.36 10.34 -6.14
CA SER A 12 -14.52 11.78 -6.38
C SER A 12 -13.32 12.62 -5.93
N LEU A 13 -12.30 12.03 -5.27
CA LEU A 13 -11.15 12.79 -4.79
C LEU A 13 -10.35 13.40 -5.95
N THR A 14 -10.25 14.71 -5.96
CA THR A 14 -9.41 15.45 -6.88
C THR A 14 -7.95 15.42 -6.43
N LYS A 15 -7.05 15.90 -7.28
CA LYS A 15 -5.65 16.15 -6.89
C LYS A 15 -5.55 17.06 -5.66
N SER A 16 -6.40 18.08 -5.55
CA SER A 16 -6.38 19.02 -4.41
C SER A 16 -6.77 18.31 -3.12
N ASP A 17 -7.85 17.52 -3.14
CA ASP A 17 -8.31 16.77 -1.98
C ASP A 17 -7.25 15.79 -1.47
N LEU A 18 -6.58 15.09 -2.39
CA LEU A 18 -5.50 14.16 -2.05
C LEU A 18 -4.27 14.86 -1.48
N HIS A 19 -3.95 16.06 -1.97
CA HIS A 19 -2.89 16.86 -1.40
C HIS A 19 -3.22 17.31 0.02
N SER A 20 -4.43 17.83 0.25
CA SER A 20 -4.89 18.25 1.59
C SER A 20 -4.86 17.07 2.56
N LEU A 21 -5.39 15.91 2.14
CA LEU A 21 -5.36 14.69 2.95
C LEU A 21 -3.94 14.30 3.38
N ILE A 22 -2.96 14.41 2.49
CA ILE A 22 -1.56 14.09 2.81
C ILE A 22 -0.97 15.07 3.82
N GLU A 23 -1.25 16.37 3.66
CA GLU A 23 -0.73 17.38 4.57
C GLU A 23 -1.39 17.30 5.96
N ASP A 24 -2.69 17.02 6.03
CA ASP A 24 -3.40 16.85 7.30
C ASP A 24 -2.87 15.61 8.07
N VAL A 25 -2.63 14.50 7.37
CA VAL A 25 -1.98 13.31 7.96
C VAL A 25 -0.61 13.67 8.56
N LYS A 26 0.21 14.44 7.84
CA LYS A 26 1.54 14.85 8.32
C LYS A 26 1.49 15.79 9.52
N ARG A 27 0.42 16.57 9.66
CA ARG A 27 0.18 17.44 10.82
C ARG A 27 -0.31 16.68 12.05
N GLY A 28 -0.56 15.38 11.93
CA GLY A 28 -1.02 14.54 13.04
C GLY A 28 -2.54 14.53 13.23
N ASP A 29 -3.32 14.95 12.22
CA ASP A 29 -4.77 14.83 12.26
C ASP A 29 -5.19 13.34 12.23
N THR A 30 -5.81 12.88 13.31
CA THR A 30 -6.24 11.48 13.51
C THR A 30 -7.39 11.06 12.58
N ASP A 31 -8.28 11.99 12.24
CA ASP A 31 -9.39 11.74 11.33
C ASP A 31 -8.88 11.67 9.89
N ALA A 32 -7.90 12.53 9.54
CA ALA A 32 -7.17 12.44 8.28
C ALA A 32 -6.41 11.10 8.16
N ALA A 33 -5.74 10.65 9.23
CA ALA A 33 -5.08 9.35 9.25
C ALA A 33 -6.05 8.19 8.99
N THR A 34 -7.21 8.20 9.66
CA THR A 34 -8.25 7.19 9.46
C THR A 34 -8.78 7.18 8.01
N ARG A 35 -9.06 8.37 7.45
CA ARG A 35 -9.48 8.51 6.04
C ARG A 35 -8.40 8.06 5.06
N ALA A 36 -7.14 8.37 5.35
CA ALA A 36 -6.00 7.97 4.53
C ALA A 36 -5.78 6.45 4.54
N VAL A 37 -5.97 5.77 5.67
CA VAL A 37 -5.97 4.30 5.73
C VAL A 37 -7.08 3.73 4.86
N ALA A 38 -8.30 4.27 4.97
CA ALA A 38 -9.42 3.85 4.13
C ALA A 38 -9.12 4.05 2.63
N PHE A 39 -8.49 5.17 2.27
CA PHE A 39 -8.05 5.47 0.91
C PHE A 39 -6.99 4.51 0.38
N VAL A 40 -5.97 4.20 1.19
CA VAL A 40 -4.92 3.24 0.83
C VAL A 40 -5.49 1.83 0.67
N THR A 41 -6.49 1.46 1.47
CA THR A 41 -7.13 0.14 1.44
C THR A 41 -8.08 -0.02 0.26
N ALA A 42 -8.82 1.03 -0.12
CA ALA A 42 -9.80 0.97 -1.19
C ALA A 42 -9.19 0.89 -2.60
N GLU A 43 -9.88 0.22 -3.52
CA GLU A 43 -9.58 0.26 -4.95
C GLU A 43 -10.16 1.52 -5.60
N SER A 44 -9.33 2.25 -6.36
CA SER A 44 -9.77 3.39 -7.17
C SER A 44 -8.75 3.78 -8.24
N LEU A 45 -9.25 4.27 -9.37
CA LEU A 45 -8.53 4.54 -10.62
C LEU A 45 -8.47 6.03 -11.00
N GLY A 46 -8.31 6.93 -10.04
CA GLY A 46 -8.09 8.35 -10.35
C GLY A 46 -6.65 8.63 -10.74
N MET A 47 -6.45 9.57 -11.68
CA MET A 47 -5.14 9.93 -12.25
C MET A 47 -4.06 10.20 -11.18
N TRP A 48 -4.44 10.77 -10.04
CA TRP A 48 -3.53 11.13 -8.95
C TRP A 48 -3.52 10.14 -7.78
N HIS A 49 -4.35 9.09 -7.84
CA HIS A 49 -4.60 8.24 -6.67
C HIS A 49 -3.39 7.40 -6.32
N ASN A 50 -2.71 6.80 -7.30
CA ASN A 50 -1.56 5.96 -7.00
C ASN A 50 -0.38 6.78 -6.45
N ARG A 51 -0.23 8.03 -6.91
CA ARG A 51 0.75 8.97 -6.38
C ARG A 51 0.44 9.39 -4.95
N ALA A 52 -0.83 9.62 -4.64
CA ALA A 52 -1.25 9.88 -3.28
C ALA A 52 -1.01 8.67 -2.36
N ARG A 53 -1.36 7.46 -2.80
CA ARG A 53 -1.06 6.22 -2.06
C ARG A 53 0.42 6.05 -1.81
N ALA A 54 1.27 6.31 -2.80
CA ALA A 54 2.73 6.24 -2.65
C ALA A 54 3.23 7.21 -1.58
N LYS A 55 2.75 8.46 -1.58
CA LYS A 55 3.11 9.46 -0.56
C LYS A 55 2.65 9.05 0.84
N LEU A 56 1.41 8.59 0.98
CA LEU A 56 0.84 8.13 2.26
C LEU A 56 1.58 6.89 2.78
N CYS A 57 1.82 5.89 1.92
CA CYS A 57 2.53 4.67 2.33
C CYS A 57 3.97 4.96 2.75
N ARG A 58 4.65 5.92 2.10
CA ARG A 58 5.97 6.38 2.53
C ARG A 58 5.94 7.00 3.92
N TYR A 59 4.90 7.77 4.23
CA TYR A 59 4.70 8.34 5.56
C TYR A 59 4.38 7.27 6.60
N PHE A 60 3.39 6.41 6.34
CA PHE A 60 2.95 5.35 7.25
C PHE A 60 4.04 4.33 7.54
N LYS A 61 4.91 4.04 6.57
CA LYS A 61 6.08 3.19 6.80
C LYS A 61 6.91 3.63 8.02
N ASN A 62 7.03 4.95 8.25
CA ASN A 62 7.80 5.50 9.37
C ASN A 62 6.92 5.90 10.56
N HIS A 63 5.63 6.12 10.32
CA HIS A 63 4.63 6.51 11.33
C HIS A 63 3.45 5.54 11.22
N PRO A 64 3.61 4.30 11.70
CA PRO A 64 2.60 3.27 11.51
C PRO A 64 1.31 3.67 12.22
N PRO A 65 0.15 3.50 11.56
CA PRO A 65 -1.15 3.54 12.25
C PRO A 65 -1.30 2.30 13.15
N SER A 66 -2.49 2.10 13.74
CA SER A 66 -2.76 0.91 14.56
C SER A 66 -2.52 -0.41 13.80
N ASP A 67 -2.27 -1.50 14.53
CA ASP A 67 -1.97 -2.80 13.94
C ASP A 67 -3.07 -3.31 13.01
N ASP A 68 -4.35 -3.10 13.36
CA ASP A 68 -5.50 -3.47 12.53
C ASP A 68 -5.55 -2.68 11.21
N GLN A 69 -5.17 -1.41 11.26
CA GLN A 69 -5.08 -0.56 10.07
C GLN A 69 -3.88 -0.94 9.20
N CYS A 70 -2.73 -1.25 9.81
CA CYS A 70 -1.57 -1.79 9.12
C CYS A 70 -1.92 -3.10 8.39
N LYS A 71 -2.56 -4.03 9.08
CA LYS A 71 -3.05 -5.30 8.51
C LYS A 71 -3.98 -5.04 7.33
N SER A 72 -5.01 -4.22 7.50
CA SER A 72 -5.96 -3.90 6.43
C SER A 72 -5.29 -3.34 5.17
N MET A 73 -4.30 -2.46 5.33
CA MET A 73 -3.54 -1.94 4.19
C MET A 73 -2.67 -3.00 3.53
N VAL A 74 -2.00 -3.86 4.32
CA VAL A 74 -1.20 -4.98 3.79
C VAL A 74 -2.08 -5.92 2.96
N ASP A 75 -3.24 -6.30 3.47
CA ASP A 75 -4.19 -7.18 2.77
C ASP A 75 -4.58 -6.60 1.40
N ALA A 76 -4.90 -5.30 1.36
CA ALA A 76 -5.23 -4.63 0.11
C ALA A 76 -4.05 -4.59 -0.88
N ILE A 77 -2.83 -4.37 -0.40
CA ILE A 77 -1.62 -4.32 -1.23
C ILE A 77 -1.26 -5.71 -1.77
N VAL A 78 -1.40 -6.76 -0.95
CA VAL A 78 -1.23 -8.16 -1.35
C VAL A 78 -2.20 -8.52 -2.48
N ASN A 79 -3.49 -8.21 -2.30
CA ASN A 79 -4.51 -8.49 -3.31
C ASN A 79 -4.20 -7.76 -4.63
N ARG A 80 -3.77 -6.48 -4.57
CA ARG A 80 -3.35 -5.74 -5.77
C ARG A 80 -2.18 -6.40 -6.47
N LEU A 81 -1.17 -6.85 -5.73
CA LEU A 81 0.00 -7.53 -6.29
C LEU A 81 -0.42 -8.79 -7.05
N ILE A 82 -1.21 -9.66 -6.42
CA ILE A 82 -1.66 -10.94 -6.98
C ILE A 82 -2.54 -10.71 -8.22
N ASP A 83 -3.50 -9.78 -8.15
CA ASP A 83 -4.43 -9.52 -9.24
C ASP A 83 -3.84 -8.67 -10.37
N GLY A 84 -2.68 -8.05 -10.13
CA GLY A 84 -2.06 -7.12 -11.05
C GLY A 84 -2.79 -5.79 -11.19
N ARG A 85 -3.59 -5.40 -10.19
CA ARG A 85 -4.39 -4.16 -10.17
C ARG A 85 -3.58 -2.98 -9.61
N PHE A 86 -2.46 -2.68 -10.24
CA PHE A 86 -1.58 -1.58 -9.83
C PHE A 86 -0.91 -0.88 -11.02
N TYR A 87 -0.45 0.34 -10.78
CA TYR A 87 0.20 1.21 -11.77
C TYR A 87 1.55 1.74 -11.25
N GLU A 88 2.19 2.62 -12.00
CA GLU A 88 3.45 3.28 -11.63
C GLU A 88 3.45 3.79 -10.18
N GLN A 89 4.57 3.65 -9.46
CA GLN A 89 4.74 4.02 -8.04
C GLN A 89 4.13 3.03 -7.02
N PHE A 90 3.78 1.82 -7.45
CA PHE A 90 3.32 0.76 -6.53
C PHE A 90 4.42 0.28 -5.56
N LYS A 91 5.71 0.47 -5.88
CA LYS A 91 6.82 0.06 -5.02
C LYS A 91 6.81 0.73 -3.64
N ASP A 92 6.35 1.98 -3.51
CA ASP A 92 6.24 2.63 -2.20
C ASP A 92 5.21 1.93 -1.30
N GLN A 93 4.10 1.43 -1.90
CA GLN A 93 3.10 0.63 -1.18
C GLN A 93 3.69 -0.72 -0.75
N LEU A 94 4.39 -1.40 -1.65
CA LEU A 94 5.05 -2.67 -1.34
C LEU A 94 6.12 -2.52 -0.27
N SER A 95 6.94 -1.47 -0.31
CA SER A 95 7.95 -1.21 0.71
C SER A 95 7.34 -1.00 2.10
N MET A 96 6.19 -0.32 2.19
CA MET A 96 5.46 -0.21 3.45
C MET A 96 4.94 -1.59 3.90
N ALA A 97 4.32 -2.35 3.00
CA ALA A 97 3.77 -3.66 3.33
C ALA A 97 4.85 -4.67 3.77
N ILE A 98 6.04 -4.64 3.14
CA ILE A 98 7.19 -5.47 3.54
C ILE A 98 7.65 -5.13 4.96
N ARG A 99 7.66 -3.84 5.33
CA ARG A 99 8.03 -3.43 6.69
C ARG A 99 7.04 -3.92 7.73
N PHE A 100 5.74 -3.89 7.42
CA PHE A 100 4.70 -4.29 8.38
C PHE A 100 4.51 -5.81 8.45
N ALA A 101 4.68 -6.54 7.35
CA ALA A 101 4.39 -7.96 7.29
C ALA A 101 5.31 -8.69 6.29
N PRO A 102 6.61 -8.84 6.58
CA PRO A 102 7.58 -9.43 5.65
C PRO A 102 7.23 -10.87 5.28
N ALA A 103 6.78 -11.70 6.23
CA ALA A 103 6.37 -13.08 5.99
C ALA A 103 5.17 -13.15 5.02
N ARG A 104 4.14 -12.34 5.25
CA ARG A 104 2.97 -12.28 4.37
C ARG A 104 3.31 -11.76 2.97
N MET A 105 4.23 -10.81 2.86
CA MET A 105 4.69 -10.32 1.57
C MET A 105 5.54 -11.35 0.82
N ALA A 106 6.28 -12.19 1.54
CA ALA A 106 6.97 -13.34 0.96
C ALA A 106 5.93 -14.30 0.34
N GLU A 107 4.95 -14.76 1.11
CA GLU A 107 3.88 -15.64 0.62
C GLU A 107 3.18 -15.06 -0.61
N ALA A 108 2.80 -13.78 -0.57
CA ALA A 108 2.18 -13.09 -1.69
C ALA A 108 3.08 -13.07 -2.94
N ALA A 109 4.40 -12.93 -2.76
CA ALA A 109 5.35 -12.97 -3.85
C ALA A 109 5.49 -14.37 -4.47
N ASP A 110 5.38 -15.44 -3.70
CA ASP A 110 5.35 -16.81 -4.27
C ASP A 110 4.13 -17.00 -5.16
N VAL A 111 2.96 -16.61 -4.67
CA VAL A 111 1.72 -16.67 -5.46
C VAL A 111 1.84 -15.83 -6.73
N ALA A 112 2.32 -14.60 -6.61
CA ALA A 112 2.48 -13.68 -7.73
C ALA A 112 3.55 -14.15 -8.75
N SER A 113 4.55 -14.93 -8.32
CA SER A 113 5.59 -15.48 -9.20
C SER A 113 5.03 -16.50 -10.21
N CYS A 114 3.93 -17.17 -9.84
CA CYS A 114 3.22 -18.12 -10.69
C CYS A 114 2.25 -17.44 -11.70
N SER A 115 2.15 -16.10 -11.69
CA SER A 115 1.26 -15.39 -12.60
C SER A 115 1.65 -15.59 -14.06
N ASN A 116 0.66 -15.70 -14.95
CA ASN A 116 0.89 -15.67 -16.39
C ASN A 116 1.34 -14.29 -16.91
N ARG A 117 1.16 -13.22 -16.12
CA ARG A 117 1.52 -11.84 -16.51
C ARG A 117 2.95 -11.51 -16.08
N GLU A 118 3.81 -11.21 -17.06
CA GLU A 118 5.24 -10.93 -16.82
C GLU A 118 5.46 -9.77 -15.84
N TYR A 119 4.68 -8.69 -15.94
CA TYR A 119 4.85 -7.55 -15.04
C TYR A 119 4.59 -7.91 -13.57
N ILE A 120 3.64 -8.81 -13.28
CA ILE A 120 3.39 -9.28 -11.92
C ILE A 120 4.59 -10.08 -11.42
N ARG A 121 5.12 -11.01 -12.24
CA ARG A 121 6.31 -11.81 -11.90
C ARG A 121 7.53 -10.93 -11.60
N ARG A 122 7.75 -9.85 -12.36
CA ARG A 122 8.85 -8.89 -12.11
C ARG A 122 8.71 -8.19 -10.76
N TYR A 123 7.48 -7.81 -10.39
CA TYR A 123 7.21 -7.22 -9.08
C TYR A 123 7.36 -8.26 -7.95
N ALA A 124 6.91 -9.49 -8.15
CA ALA A 124 7.09 -10.59 -7.20
C ALA A 124 8.59 -10.85 -6.92
N ALA A 125 9.41 -10.93 -7.96
CA ALA A 125 10.86 -11.08 -7.83
C ALA A 125 11.52 -9.90 -7.09
N TRP A 126 11.03 -8.67 -7.32
CA TRP A 126 11.49 -7.51 -6.57
C TRP A 126 11.10 -7.58 -5.09
N VAL A 127 9.86 -8.00 -4.77
CA VAL A 127 9.40 -8.18 -3.38
C VAL A 127 10.24 -9.23 -2.66
N ARG A 128 10.50 -10.38 -3.30
CA ARG A 128 11.35 -11.44 -2.73
C ARG A 128 12.72 -10.92 -2.31
N ARG A 129 13.45 -10.30 -3.24
CA ARG A 129 14.76 -9.69 -2.95
C ARG A 129 14.71 -8.66 -1.82
N ALA A 130 13.65 -7.85 -1.77
CA ALA A 130 13.49 -6.81 -0.75
C ALA A 130 13.19 -7.40 0.64
N VAL A 131 12.42 -8.49 0.71
CA VAL A 131 12.18 -9.22 1.97
C VAL A 131 13.48 -9.85 2.47
N ASP A 132 14.21 -10.56 1.60
CA ASP A 132 15.47 -11.22 1.97
C ASP A 132 16.51 -10.20 2.49
N SER A 133 16.60 -9.05 1.82
CA SER A 133 17.48 -7.96 2.23
C SER A 133 17.08 -7.34 3.58
N SER A 134 15.78 -7.30 3.88
CA SER A 134 15.27 -6.78 5.17
C SER A 134 15.53 -7.76 6.32
N ALA A 135 15.59 -9.06 6.04
CA ALA A 135 15.95 -10.09 7.01
C ALA A 135 17.45 -10.14 7.35
N THR A 136 18.29 -9.55 6.48
CA THR A 136 19.77 -9.62 6.60
C THR A 136 20.36 -8.47 7.41
N VAL A 137 19.55 -7.56 7.97
CA VAL A 137 20.05 -6.55 8.92
C VAL A 137 19.93 -7.14 10.34
N PRO A 138 21.02 -7.62 10.97
CA PRO A 138 20.97 -7.97 12.37
C PRO A 138 20.77 -6.68 13.15
N ASN A 139 19.86 -6.69 14.13
CA ASN A 139 19.82 -5.67 15.16
C ASN A 139 21.21 -5.61 15.81
N GLY A 140 22.02 -4.62 15.43
CA GLY A 140 23.18 -4.22 16.20
C GLY A 140 22.68 -3.64 17.51
N GLY A 141 22.85 -4.41 18.59
CA GLY A 141 22.86 -3.89 19.95
C GLY A 141 24.13 -3.13 20.26
#